data_AF-A0A8H5VS44-F1
#
_entry.id   AF-A0A8H5VS44-F1
#
_cell.length_a   1.000
_cell.length_b   1.000
_cell.length_c   1.000
_cell.angle_alpha   90.00
_cell.angle_beta   90.00
_cell.angle_gamma   90.00
#
_symmetry.space_group_name_H-M   'P 1'
#
loop_
_entity.id
_entity.type
_entity.pdbx_description
1 polymer ?
#
loop_
_entity_poly.entity_id
_entity_poly.type
_entity_poly.pdbx_seq_one_letter_code
_entity_poly.pdbx_strand_id
1 'polypeptide(L)'
;MVLVRGQVTTWQDGPESPTYQELKEENDRLRREIVALRSRQDRQPIIDHAQAQRFEILLDEVRYTPGELDDGLWESLASESNIDKLPVFNWADIILPDADSSNKLVEFDRTWNSWVHYALEYPQFKDECDHFVSSLENGLALDKADLPWLALYFSVLSTALLMMEDNEAQSLQLPNDLSMEQVSQNWYEAAIFCLHKADFLRAANVHNVQAIAVLCMTFNNRGDSEMGHHLRVSAIRIAQTLSLGQDDNEREGRHLSIEAERRLWWTLVICEWLNLTHQSPALDESDFSIPLPSTSHPTPQGGLVDPVHYHIFMARTSQVIYTFRISLKYGSKSLSNVANIVKAADEGLASIIDTLPSHLQPESDAATNEDIQALEATQPWIKWQRYDLTLVLLHLRMHINRVLQKQWLSSPGEYHWARTVSVTSAMSLIWINRSWDQPASTRKQWALSYHIYSSAMFLLRECQNTSSKDNREYLEAIEAGLVLLDAVESHNLLARHAAQVLRKSINEAST
;
A
#
# COMPACT_ATOMS: atom_id res chain seq x y z
N MET A 1 22.78 -16.99 -2.52
CA MET A 1 23.74 -16.56 -1.48
C MET A 1 23.76 -15.03 -1.48
N VAL A 2 23.07 -14.41 -0.53
CA VAL A 2 23.22 -13.00 -0.16
C VAL A 2 23.48 -13.04 1.34
N LEU A 3 24.59 -12.43 1.77
CA LEU A 3 25.06 -12.43 3.16
C LEU A 3 24.41 -11.27 3.90
N VAL A 4 23.64 -11.59 4.95
CA VAL A 4 23.27 -10.65 6.02
C VAL A 4 23.84 -11.20 7.33
N ARG A 5 24.49 -10.32 8.10
CA ARG A 5 25.50 -10.63 9.11
C ARG A 5 24.92 -11.29 10.37
N GLY A 6 25.39 -12.50 10.67
CA GLY A 6 26.07 -12.73 11.95
C GLY A 6 25.27 -13.21 13.16
N GLN A 7 24.46 -14.26 13.04
CA GLN A 7 24.56 -15.40 13.96
C GLN A 7 23.86 -16.62 13.38
N VAL A 8 24.63 -17.70 13.30
CA VAL A 8 24.26 -18.98 12.72
C VAL A 8 23.78 -19.88 13.84
N THR A 9 22.48 -20.16 13.90
CA THR A 9 21.97 -21.43 14.41
C THR A 9 21.71 -22.32 13.21
N THR A 10 22.78 -22.86 12.62
CA THR A 10 22.69 -23.84 11.53
C THR A 10 22.15 -25.15 12.06
N TRP A 11 21.06 -25.56 11.41
CA TRP A 11 20.66 -26.94 11.14
C TRP A 11 21.87 -27.88 11.03
N GLN A 12 21.90 -28.93 11.86
CA GLN A 12 23.12 -29.65 12.22
C GLN A 12 23.55 -30.80 11.29
N ASP A 13 22.86 -31.10 10.18
CA ASP A 13 23.22 -32.27 9.35
C ASP A 13 23.09 -31.98 7.83
N GLY A 14 23.94 -31.09 7.31
CA GLY A 14 24.12 -30.91 5.86
C GLY A 14 25.23 -31.84 5.30
N PRO A 15 25.13 -32.30 4.03
CA PRO A 15 26.16 -33.14 3.42
C PRO A 15 27.53 -32.44 3.40
N GLU A 16 28.59 -33.21 3.65
CA GLU A 16 29.96 -32.73 3.81
C GLU A 16 30.37 -31.74 2.71
N SER A 17 31.00 -30.63 3.11
CA SER A 17 31.54 -29.65 2.17
C SER A 17 32.64 -30.29 1.33
N PRO A 18 32.61 -30.18 -0.01
CA PRO A 18 33.59 -30.81 -0.87
C PRO A 18 34.99 -30.29 -0.57
N THR A 19 35.94 -31.21 -0.53
CA THR A 19 37.34 -30.93 -0.27
C THR A 19 37.94 -30.08 -1.40
N TYR A 20 39.02 -29.36 -1.11
CA TYR A 20 39.74 -28.56 -2.10
C TYR A 20 40.19 -29.41 -3.32
N GLN A 21 40.48 -30.69 -3.10
CA GLN A 21 40.88 -31.62 -4.14
C GLN A 21 39.72 -31.91 -5.10
N GLU A 22 38.51 -32.16 -4.58
CA GLU A 22 37.29 -32.38 -5.37
C GLU A 22 36.91 -31.14 -6.17
N LEU A 23 37.03 -29.96 -5.57
CA LEU A 23 36.81 -28.68 -6.26
C LEU A 23 37.81 -28.45 -7.40
N LYS A 24 39.06 -28.89 -7.24
CA LYS A 24 40.10 -28.76 -8.28
C LYS A 24 39.85 -29.71 -9.45
N GLU A 25 39.48 -30.95 -9.17
CA GLU A 25 39.14 -31.95 -10.18
C GLU A 25 37.90 -31.54 -10.99
N GLU A 26 36.91 -30.96 -10.32
CA GLU A 26 35.71 -30.44 -10.98
C GLU A 26 36.01 -29.22 -11.85
N ASN A 27 36.91 -28.32 -11.42
CA ASN A 27 37.36 -27.19 -12.24
C ASN A 27 38.08 -27.67 -13.52
N ASP A 28 38.91 -28.70 -13.40
CA ASP A 28 39.62 -29.28 -14.55
C ASP A 28 38.68 -30.05 -15.50
N ARG A 29 37.58 -30.62 -14.98
CA ARG A 29 36.50 -31.18 -15.79
C ARG A 29 35.78 -30.09 -16.60
N LEU A 30 35.34 -29.03 -15.93
CA LEU A 30 34.61 -27.92 -16.56
C LEU A 30 35.46 -27.18 -17.60
N ARG A 31 36.76 -27.00 -17.35
CA ARG A 31 37.68 -26.41 -18.34
C ARG A 31 37.78 -27.23 -19.62
N ARG A 32 37.81 -28.57 -19.51
CA ARG A 32 37.82 -29.46 -20.69
C ARG A 32 36.50 -29.40 -21.46
N GLU A 33 35.39 -29.28 -20.76
CA GLU A 33 34.05 -29.16 -21.36
C GLU A 33 33.87 -27.84 -22.12
N ILE A 34 34.36 -26.72 -21.56
CA ILE A 34 34.37 -25.41 -22.24
C ILE A 34 35.20 -25.44 -23.52
N VAL A 35 36.38 -26.08 -23.49
CA VAL A 35 37.22 -26.22 -24.69
C VAL A 35 36.53 -27.06 -25.77
N ALA A 36 35.85 -28.14 -25.38
CA ALA A 36 35.08 -28.98 -26.30
C ALA A 36 33.89 -28.22 -26.92
N LEU A 37 33.18 -27.40 -26.13
CA LEU A 37 32.06 -26.59 -26.61
C LEU A 37 32.51 -25.48 -27.58
N ARG A 38 33.63 -24.80 -27.30
CA ARG A 38 34.21 -23.81 -28.21
C ARG A 38 34.63 -24.41 -29.54
N SER A 39 35.21 -25.62 -29.53
CA SER A 39 35.57 -26.33 -30.77
C SER A 39 34.37 -26.77 -31.62
N ARG A 40 33.17 -26.87 -31.03
CA ARG A 40 31.91 -27.13 -31.75
C ARG A 40 31.28 -25.86 -32.33
N GLN A 41 31.59 -24.69 -31.75
CA GLN A 41 31.04 -23.40 -32.19
C GLN A 41 31.69 -22.91 -33.49
N ASP A 42 32.96 -23.25 -33.74
CA ASP A 42 33.68 -22.93 -35.00
C ASP A 42 33.24 -23.78 -36.21
N ARG A 43 32.23 -24.65 -36.08
CA ARG A 43 31.70 -25.52 -37.15
C ARG A 43 30.17 -25.42 -37.32
N GLN A 44 29.59 -24.24 -37.20
CA GLN A 44 28.18 -24.04 -37.61
C GLN A 44 28.07 -23.61 -39.08
N PRO A 45 27.17 -24.23 -39.87
CA PRO A 45 26.85 -23.75 -41.21
C PRO A 45 26.08 -22.42 -41.13
N ILE A 46 26.22 -21.61 -42.17
CA ILE A 46 25.53 -20.32 -42.33
C ILE A 46 24.02 -20.53 -42.13
N ILE A 47 23.48 -19.99 -41.04
CA ILE A 47 22.05 -20.04 -40.72
C ILE A 47 21.35 -18.96 -41.55
N ASP A 48 20.30 -19.36 -42.25
CA ASP A 48 19.40 -18.49 -43.01
C ASP A 48 18.78 -17.43 -42.08
N HIS A 49 18.93 -16.14 -42.42
CA HIS A 49 18.43 -15.00 -41.63
C HIS A 49 16.92 -15.09 -41.35
N ALA A 50 16.15 -15.81 -42.16
CA ALA A 50 14.73 -16.06 -41.94
C ALA A 50 14.43 -17.01 -40.75
N GLN A 51 15.37 -17.91 -40.40
CA GLN A 51 15.25 -18.81 -39.26
C GLN A 51 15.66 -18.12 -37.94
N ALA A 52 16.62 -17.20 -37.98
CA ALA A 52 17.00 -16.38 -36.84
C ALA A 52 15.86 -15.43 -36.41
N GLN A 53 15.17 -14.81 -37.37
CA GLN A 53 13.97 -14.01 -37.08
C GLN A 53 12.80 -14.83 -36.53
N ARG A 54 12.67 -16.11 -36.89
CA ARG A 54 11.67 -17.00 -36.27
C ARG A 54 12.04 -17.45 -34.86
N PHE A 55 13.33 -17.52 -34.52
CA PHE A 55 13.79 -17.82 -33.17
C PHE A 55 13.72 -16.60 -32.23
N GLU A 56 13.87 -15.38 -32.75
CA GLU A 56 13.60 -14.14 -31.97
C GLU A 56 12.12 -13.99 -31.59
N ILE A 57 11.20 -14.57 -32.37
CA ILE A 57 9.76 -14.59 -32.07
C ILE A 57 9.39 -15.67 -31.03
N LEU A 58 10.35 -16.52 -30.63
CA LEU A 58 10.17 -17.63 -29.68
C LEU A 58 11.00 -17.48 -28.39
N LEU A 59 11.53 -16.29 -28.13
CA LEU A 59 11.93 -15.90 -26.77
C LEU A 59 10.65 -15.69 -25.97
N ASP A 60 10.50 -16.40 -24.85
CA ASP A 60 9.44 -16.16 -23.85
C ASP A 60 9.44 -14.68 -23.46
N GLU A 61 8.65 -13.86 -24.17
CA GLU A 61 8.37 -12.49 -23.75
C GLU A 61 7.69 -12.59 -22.39
N VAL A 62 8.39 -12.17 -21.33
CA VAL A 62 7.77 -12.10 -20.01
C VAL A 62 6.75 -10.97 -20.05
N ARG A 63 5.49 -11.33 -20.26
CA ARG A 63 4.38 -10.39 -20.17
C ARG A 63 4.08 -10.15 -18.70
N TYR A 64 4.44 -8.95 -18.25
CA TYR A 64 3.95 -8.42 -16.98
C TYR A 64 2.48 -8.01 -17.14
N THR A 65 1.60 -8.68 -16.41
CA THR A 65 0.17 -8.41 -16.29
C THR A 65 -0.12 -7.93 -14.87
N PRO A 66 -0.01 -6.61 -14.60
CA PRO A 66 -0.21 -6.07 -13.26
C PRO A 66 -1.63 -6.36 -12.75
N GLY A 67 -1.78 -7.24 -11.76
CA GLY A 67 -3.09 -7.56 -11.20
C GLY A 67 -3.65 -8.96 -11.52
N GLU A 68 -2.96 -9.81 -12.30
CA GLU A 68 -3.40 -11.18 -12.68
C GLU A 68 -3.81 -12.09 -11.49
N LEU A 69 -3.42 -11.77 -10.26
CA LEU A 69 -3.81 -12.46 -9.02
C LEU A 69 -5.06 -11.88 -8.35
N ASP A 70 -5.41 -10.65 -8.69
CA ASP A 70 -6.41 -9.83 -8.03
C ASP A 70 -7.61 -9.51 -8.97
N ASP A 71 -7.61 -9.97 -10.23
CA ASP A 71 -8.64 -9.71 -11.24
C ASP A 71 -10.06 -10.02 -10.75
N GLY A 72 -10.24 -11.17 -10.08
CA GLY A 72 -11.54 -11.55 -9.54
C GLY A 72 -12.01 -10.71 -8.35
N LEU A 73 -11.09 -10.09 -7.59
CA LEU A 73 -11.44 -9.24 -6.45
C LEU A 73 -12.03 -7.93 -6.92
N TRP A 74 -11.33 -7.21 -7.80
CA TRP A 74 -11.76 -5.89 -8.25
C TRP A 74 -13.03 -5.97 -9.10
N GLU A 75 -13.17 -7.01 -9.94
CA GLU A 75 -14.42 -7.27 -10.67
C GLU A 75 -15.58 -7.56 -9.72
N SER A 76 -15.36 -8.39 -8.69
CA SER A 76 -16.39 -8.71 -7.70
C SER A 76 -16.82 -7.46 -6.93
N LEU A 77 -15.86 -6.63 -6.50
CA LEU A 77 -16.11 -5.39 -5.79
C LEU A 77 -16.88 -4.37 -6.66
N ALA A 78 -16.51 -4.24 -7.93
CA ALA A 78 -17.17 -3.34 -8.87
C ALA A 78 -18.59 -3.80 -9.27
N SER A 79 -18.87 -5.10 -9.15
CA SER A 79 -20.19 -5.67 -9.44
C SER A 79 -21.21 -5.47 -8.32
N GLU A 80 -20.76 -5.11 -7.12
CA GLU A 80 -21.64 -4.91 -5.97
C GLU A 80 -22.52 -3.67 -6.19
N SER A 81 -23.80 -3.90 -6.43
CA SER A 81 -24.79 -2.82 -6.52
C SER A 81 -25.15 -2.36 -5.11
N ASN A 82 -24.69 -1.16 -4.75
CA ASN A 82 -24.92 -0.53 -3.46
C ASN A 82 -26.38 -0.02 -3.29
N ILE A 83 -27.34 -0.94 -3.19
CA ILE A 83 -28.78 -0.63 -3.06
C ILE A 83 -29.12 -0.05 -1.67
N ASP A 84 -28.29 -0.32 -0.65
CA ASP A 84 -28.56 0.02 0.76
C ASP A 84 -27.79 1.26 1.29
N LYS A 85 -27.11 2.02 0.42
CA LYS A 85 -26.43 3.28 0.84
C LYS A 85 -27.47 4.27 1.35
N LEU A 86 -27.21 4.96 2.47
CA LEU A 86 -27.90 6.20 2.86
C LEU A 86 -27.42 7.33 1.95
N PRO A 87 -28.14 7.62 0.85
CA PRO A 87 -27.62 8.52 -0.15
C PRO A 87 -27.84 9.97 0.31
N VAL A 88 -26.84 10.82 0.12
CA VAL A 88 -26.97 12.27 0.34
C VAL A 88 -27.28 12.93 -0.99
N PHE A 89 -28.53 13.30 -1.21
CA PHE A 89 -28.98 14.00 -2.43
C PHE A 89 -29.19 15.50 -2.21
N ASN A 90 -29.46 15.89 -0.96
CA ASN A 90 -29.71 17.27 -0.58
C ASN A 90 -29.22 17.55 0.85
N TRP A 91 -29.22 18.84 1.22
CA TRP A 91 -28.71 19.31 2.51
C TRP A 91 -29.42 18.73 3.74
N ALA A 92 -30.70 18.35 3.62
CA ALA A 92 -31.46 17.77 4.73
C ALA A 92 -31.13 16.29 4.98
N ASP A 93 -30.45 15.62 4.04
CA ASP A 93 -30.01 14.23 4.19
C ASP A 93 -28.72 14.13 5.02
N ILE A 94 -28.01 15.26 5.22
CA ILE A 94 -26.73 15.30 5.92
C ILE A 94 -26.95 15.28 7.43
N ILE A 95 -26.37 14.29 8.09
CA ILE A 95 -26.35 14.17 9.55
C ILE A 95 -25.20 15.04 10.08
N LEU A 96 -25.52 16.06 10.87
CA LEU A 96 -24.49 16.86 11.55
C LEU A 96 -24.07 16.19 12.86
N PRO A 97 -22.76 16.03 13.13
CA PRO A 97 -22.31 15.65 14.47
C PRO A 97 -22.58 16.78 15.45
N ASP A 98 -22.75 16.44 16.72
CA ASP A 98 -22.62 17.43 17.79
C ASP A 98 -21.16 17.87 17.97
N ALA A 99 -20.95 18.97 18.69
CA ALA A 99 -19.64 19.57 18.89
C ALA A 99 -18.64 18.65 19.62
N ASP A 100 -19.09 17.83 20.57
CA ASP A 100 -18.23 16.92 21.32
C ASP A 100 -17.80 15.74 20.46
N SER A 101 -18.72 15.11 19.72
CA SER A 101 -18.39 14.05 18.78
C SER A 101 -17.47 14.54 17.65
N SER A 102 -17.72 15.73 17.11
CA SER A 102 -16.86 16.35 16.10
C SER A 102 -15.43 16.53 16.62
N ASN A 103 -15.27 17.10 17.82
CA ASN A 103 -13.95 17.29 18.44
C ASN A 103 -13.22 15.97 18.68
N LYS A 104 -13.92 14.93 19.18
CA LYS A 104 -13.33 13.60 19.38
C LYS A 104 -12.86 12.96 18.08
N LEU A 105 -13.64 13.09 17.01
CA LEU A 105 -13.28 12.57 15.68
C LEU A 105 -12.08 13.30 15.09
N VAL A 106 -12.04 14.63 15.19
CA VAL A 106 -10.90 15.44 14.71
C VAL A 106 -9.61 15.13 15.49
N GLU A 107 -9.72 14.90 16.80
CA GLU A 107 -8.58 14.54 17.65
C GLU A 107 -8.08 13.11 17.39
N PHE A 108 -9.01 12.18 17.14
CA PHE A 108 -8.67 10.84 16.69
C PHE A 108 -7.94 10.88 15.35
N ASP A 109 -8.46 11.63 14.37
CA ASP A 109 -7.83 11.81 13.07
C ASP A 109 -6.41 12.35 13.21
N ARG A 110 -6.25 13.42 13.99
CA ARG A 110 -4.94 14.03 14.32
C ARG A 110 -3.93 13.00 14.82
N THR A 111 -4.36 12.06 15.65
CA THR A 111 -3.48 11.09 16.30
C THR A 111 -3.19 9.87 15.43
N TRP A 112 -4.21 9.34 14.74
CA TRP A 112 -4.17 8.00 14.14
C TRP A 112 -4.20 7.98 12.62
N ASN A 113 -4.82 8.97 11.98
CA ASN A 113 -5.00 9.00 10.53
C ASN A 113 -4.10 10.03 9.85
N SER A 114 -3.80 11.15 10.52
CA SER A 114 -3.13 12.31 9.95
C SER A 114 -1.79 11.97 9.31
N TRP A 115 -1.04 11.04 9.92
CA TRP A 115 0.25 10.60 9.40
C TRP A 115 0.15 9.59 8.25
N VAL A 116 -1.05 9.03 8.00
CA VAL A 116 -1.34 8.15 6.85
C VAL A 116 -1.68 8.99 5.62
N HIS A 117 -2.62 9.94 5.73
CA HIS A 117 -3.03 10.77 4.58
C HIS A 117 -2.23 12.06 4.42
N TYR A 118 -1.63 12.60 5.48
CA TYR A 118 -0.81 13.82 5.47
C TYR A 118 -1.40 15.03 4.75
N ALA A 119 -2.73 15.06 4.67
CA ALA A 119 -3.47 16.06 3.90
C ALA A 119 -3.72 17.36 4.67
N LEU A 120 -3.54 17.37 5.99
CA LEU A 120 -3.99 18.44 6.88
C LEU A 120 -2.84 19.03 7.69
N GLU A 121 -3.00 20.29 8.07
CA GLU A 121 -2.14 20.96 9.02
C GLU A 121 -2.86 21.14 10.35
N TYR A 122 -2.26 20.61 11.41
CA TYR A 122 -2.69 20.85 12.78
C TYR A 122 -1.73 21.87 13.43
N PRO A 123 -2.24 22.86 14.19
CA PRO A 123 -3.60 22.97 14.71
C PRO A 123 -4.63 23.64 13.77
N GLN A 124 -4.23 24.17 12.61
CA GLN A 124 -5.10 24.98 11.75
C GLN A 124 -6.47 24.33 11.47
N PHE A 125 -6.49 23.07 11.03
CA PHE A 125 -7.76 22.39 10.72
C PHE A 125 -8.69 22.28 11.95
N LYS A 126 -8.12 22.12 13.16
CA LYS A 126 -8.92 22.13 14.39
C LYS A 126 -9.55 23.49 14.64
N ASP A 127 -8.80 24.57 14.45
CA ASP A 127 -9.30 25.93 14.64
C ASP A 127 -10.44 26.24 13.64
N GLU A 128 -10.33 25.74 12.41
CA GLU A 128 -11.39 25.84 11.39
C GLU A 128 -12.66 25.09 11.82
N CYS A 129 -12.54 23.88 12.38
CA CYS A 129 -13.66 23.12 12.94
C CYS A 129 -14.34 23.88 14.09
N ASP A 130 -13.56 24.44 15.01
CA ASP A 130 -14.08 25.22 16.15
C ASP A 130 -14.84 26.47 15.65
N HIS A 131 -14.31 27.15 14.62
CA HIS A 131 -14.98 28.29 13.97
C HIS A 131 -16.29 27.87 13.27
N PHE A 132 -16.30 26.72 12.59
CA PHE A 132 -17.51 26.21 11.93
C PHE A 132 -18.61 25.87 12.95
N VAL A 133 -18.28 25.17 14.03
CA VAL A 133 -19.22 24.87 15.12
C VAL A 133 -19.81 26.15 15.68
N SER A 134 -18.98 27.15 16.00
CA SER A 134 -19.45 28.45 16.47
C SER A 134 -20.35 29.16 15.45
N SER A 135 -20.06 29.02 14.16
CA SER A 135 -20.88 29.61 13.09
C SER A 135 -22.26 28.95 13.00
N LEU A 136 -22.35 27.62 13.15
CA LEU A 136 -23.62 26.89 13.19
C LEU A 136 -24.47 27.31 14.40
N GLU A 137 -23.88 27.45 15.58
CA GLU A 137 -24.56 27.94 16.78
C GLU A 137 -25.11 29.36 16.60
N ASN A 138 -24.44 30.18 15.80
CA ASN A 138 -24.87 31.53 15.42
C ASN A 138 -25.86 31.56 14.24
N GLY A 139 -26.35 30.40 13.77
CA GLY A 139 -27.40 30.29 12.77
C GLY A 139 -26.93 30.26 11.31
N LEU A 140 -25.64 29.95 11.05
CA LEU A 140 -25.17 29.67 9.69
C LEU A 140 -25.93 28.47 9.12
N ALA A 141 -26.61 28.68 7.99
CA ALA A 141 -27.19 27.56 7.24
C ALA A 141 -26.07 26.77 6.54
N LEU A 142 -26.16 25.44 6.58
CA LEU A 142 -25.14 24.55 6.04
C LEU A 142 -24.86 24.81 4.54
N ASP A 143 -25.89 25.13 3.77
CA ASP A 143 -25.79 25.44 2.33
C ASP A 143 -25.12 26.80 2.03
N LYS A 144 -24.77 27.57 3.06
CA LYS A 144 -24.03 28.84 2.97
C LYS A 144 -22.59 28.74 3.47
N ALA A 145 -22.17 27.59 4.00
CA ALA A 145 -20.80 27.39 4.43
C ALA A 145 -19.85 27.19 3.22
N ASP A 146 -18.55 27.20 3.47
CA ASP A 146 -17.52 26.91 2.47
C ASP A 146 -17.64 25.44 2.01
N LEU A 147 -18.05 25.24 0.76
CA LEU A 147 -18.35 23.92 0.20
C LEU A 147 -17.11 23.02 0.06
N PRO A 148 -15.96 23.48 -0.51
CA PRO A 148 -14.71 22.75 -0.45
C PRO A 148 -14.30 22.34 0.97
N TRP A 149 -14.44 23.26 1.94
CA TRP A 149 -14.09 22.95 3.33
C TRP A 149 -15.05 21.93 3.96
N LEU A 150 -16.36 22.02 3.71
CA LEU A 150 -17.32 21.01 4.15
C LEU A 150 -17.01 19.63 3.58
N ALA A 151 -16.59 19.56 2.31
CA ALA A 151 -16.15 18.30 1.72
C ALA A 151 -14.99 17.69 2.51
N LEU A 152 -14.00 18.51 2.87
CA LEU A 152 -12.89 18.09 3.70
C LEU A 152 -13.33 17.65 5.10
N TYR A 153 -14.14 18.47 5.77
CA TYR A 153 -14.66 18.19 7.11
C TYR A 153 -15.36 16.82 7.18
N PHE A 154 -16.32 16.57 6.28
CA PHE A 154 -17.03 15.28 6.26
C PHE A 154 -16.13 14.11 5.83
N SER A 155 -15.11 14.35 5.00
CA SER A 155 -14.10 13.32 4.66
C SER A 155 -13.34 12.86 5.90
N VAL A 156 -12.94 13.81 6.76
CA VAL A 156 -12.25 13.53 8.04
C VAL A 156 -13.15 12.77 8.99
N LEU A 157 -14.38 13.25 9.22
CA LEU A 157 -15.31 12.57 10.14
C LEU A 157 -15.62 11.14 9.70
N SER A 158 -15.89 10.95 8.40
CA SER A 158 -16.16 9.62 7.86
C SER A 158 -14.99 8.66 8.08
N THR A 159 -13.77 9.12 7.76
CA THR A 159 -12.54 8.33 7.86
C THR A 159 -12.18 8.03 9.30
N ALA A 160 -12.27 9.02 10.20
CA ALA A 160 -12.06 8.84 11.63
C ALA A 160 -13.02 7.81 12.21
N LEU A 161 -14.34 7.95 11.96
CA LEU A 161 -15.33 7.01 12.48
C LEU A 161 -15.15 5.60 11.93
N LEU A 162 -14.73 5.46 10.65
CA LEU A 162 -14.44 4.15 10.06
C LEU A 162 -13.24 3.47 10.74
N MET A 163 -12.24 4.23 11.17
CA MET A 163 -11.00 3.70 11.75
C MET A 163 -11.03 3.53 13.27
N MET A 164 -11.96 4.19 13.97
CA MET A 164 -12.14 4.03 15.42
C MET A 164 -12.49 2.59 15.82
N GLU A 165 -12.02 2.19 16.99
CA GLU A 165 -12.50 0.96 17.63
C GLU A 165 -13.94 1.13 18.14
N ASP A 166 -14.66 0.01 18.25
CA ASP A 166 -16.08 0.04 18.62
C ASP A 166 -16.32 0.57 20.06
N ASN A 167 -15.33 0.41 20.96
CA ASN A 167 -15.33 0.97 22.32
C ASN A 167 -15.09 2.50 22.33
N GLU A 168 -14.18 3.02 21.48
CA GLU A 168 -13.91 4.45 21.33
C GLU A 168 -15.12 5.15 20.71
N ALA A 169 -15.72 4.54 19.69
CA ALA A 169 -16.88 5.06 19.00
C ALA A 169 -18.14 5.09 19.90
N GLN A 170 -18.26 4.21 20.90
CA GLN A 170 -19.32 4.28 21.93
C GLN A 170 -19.29 5.57 22.76
N SER A 171 -18.16 6.30 22.77
CA SER A 171 -18.06 7.59 23.46
C SER A 171 -18.64 8.76 22.64
N LEU A 172 -19.03 8.53 21.39
CA LEU A 172 -19.64 9.52 20.50
C LEU A 172 -21.16 9.55 20.70
N GLN A 173 -21.76 10.73 20.55
CA GLN A 173 -23.20 10.92 20.63
C GLN A 173 -23.82 10.79 19.23
N LEU A 174 -23.81 9.57 18.70
CA LEU A 174 -24.41 9.28 17.38
C LEU A 174 -25.93 9.12 17.48
N PRO A 175 -26.69 9.37 16.39
CA PRO A 175 -28.12 9.11 16.35
C PRO A 175 -28.45 7.65 16.74
N ASN A 176 -29.35 7.47 17.72
CA ASN A 176 -29.65 6.16 18.32
C ASN A 176 -30.27 5.14 17.35
N ASP A 177 -30.84 5.62 16.24
CA ASP A 177 -31.52 4.82 15.23
C ASP A 177 -30.59 4.37 14.09
N LEU A 178 -29.34 4.85 14.08
CA LEU A 178 -28.37 4.57 13.03
C LEU A 178 -27.13 3.86 13.58
N SER A 179 -26.61 2.90 12.80
CA SER A 179 -25.31 2.28 13.10
C SER A 179 -24.15 3.24 12.82
N MET A 180 -23.00 2.99 13.43
CA MET A 180 -21.77 3.74 13.17
C MET A 180 -21.39 3.70 11.68
N GLU A 181 -21.59 2.55 11.03
CA GLU A 181 -21.36 2.36 9.60
C GLU A 181 -22.26 3.26 8.75
N GLN A 182 -23.54 3.37 9.12
CA GLN A 182 -24.52 4.22 8.45
C GLN A 182 -24.19 5.71 8.59
N VAL A 183 -23.77 6.16 9.78
CA VAL A 183 -23.36 7.56 10.00
C VAL A 183 -22.06 7.86 9.25
N SER A 184 -21.07 6.97 9.34
CA SER A 184 -19.81 7.11 8.61
C SER A 184 -20.04 7.12 7.09
N GLN A 185 -20.98 6.31 6.57
CA GLN A 185 -21.40 6.33 5.17
C GLN A 185 -22.08 7.65 4.80
N ASN A 186 -22.96 8.17 5.65
CA ASN A 186 -23.62 9.45 5.40
C ASN A 186 -22.58 10.58 5.25
N TRP A 187 -21.56 10.63 6.11
CA TRP A 187 -20.48 11.61 6.00
C TRP A 187 -19.61 11.40 4.75
N TYR A 188 -19.35 10.15 4.37
CA TYR A 188 -18.68 9.85 3.09
C TYR A 188 -19.47 10.43 1.91
N GLU A 189 -20.77 10.14 1.82
CA GLU A 189 -21.64 10.66 0.76
C GLU A 189 -21.80 12.19 0.85
N ALA A 190 -21.84 12.77 2.05
CA ALA A 190 -21.87 14.21 2.26
C ALA A 190 -20.60 14.90 1.74
N ALA A 191 -19.42 14.28 1.92
CA ALA A 191 -18.17 14.78 1.37
C ALA A 191 -18.21 14.82 -0.17
N ILE A 192 -18.65 13.72 -0.81
CA ILE A 192 -18.84 13.64 -2.26
C ILE A 192 -19.86 14.67 -2.75
N PHE A 193 -20.99 14.79 -2.06
CA PHE A 193 -22.02 15.79 -2.36
C PHE A 193 -21.45 17.21 -2.32
N CYS A 194 -20.67 17.55 -1.28
CA CYS A 194 -20.04 18.85 -1.13
C CYS A 194 -18.99 19.12 -2.21
N LEU A 195 -18.17 18.13 -2.62
CA LEU A 195 -17.25 18.26 -3.76
C LEU A 195 -18.01 18.65 -5.03
N HIS A 196 -19.11 17.96 -5.34
CA HIS A 196 -19.92 18.27 -6.51
C HIS A 196 -20.60 19.65 -6.42
N LYS A 197 -21.09 20.05 -5.24
CA LYS A 197 -21.67 21.38 -5.03
C LYS A 197 -20.62 22.50 -5.12
N ALA A 198 -19.38 22.21 -4.75
CA ALA A 198 -18.23 23.10 -4.92
C ALA A 198 -17.76 23.22 -6.38
N ASP A 199 -18.32 22.42 -7.29
CA ASP A 199 -17.93 22.39 -8.70
C ASP A 199 -16.41 22.16 -8.88
N PHE A 200 -15.87 21.20 -8.11
CA PHE A 200 -14.43 20.98 -7.94
C PHE A 200 -13.65 20.73 -9.23
N LEU A 201 -14.32 20.27 -10.30
CA LEU A 201 -13.72 20.06 -11.62
C LEU A 201 -13.52 21.38 -12.41
N ARG A 202 -14.22 22.46 -12.01
CA ARG A 202 -14.12 23.78 -12.63
C ARG A 202 -13.36 24.78 -11.75
N ALA A 203 -13.48 24.66 -10.43
CA ALA A 203 -12.86 25.57 -9.47
C ALA A 203 -11.74 24.87 -8.69
N ALA A 204 -10.49 25.22 -9.00
CA ALA A 204 -9.33 24.73 -8.27
C ALA A 204 -9.33 25.28 -6.83
N ASN A 205 -9.29 24.39 -5.85
CA ASN A 205 -9.27 24.73 -4.43
C ASN A 205 -8.51 23.65 -3.66
N VAL A 206 -7.67 24.04 -2.70
CA VAL A 206 -6.83 23.11 -1.93
C VAL A 206 -7.66 22.18 -1.04
N HIS A 207 -8.76 22.64 -0.45
CA HIS A 207 -9.63 21.79 0.38
C HIS A 207 -10.26 20.66 -0.43
N ASN A 208 -10.55 20.85 -1.73
CA ASN A 208 -11.01 19.76 -2.61
C ASN A 208 -9.92 18.69 -2.77
N VAL A 209 -8.66 19.11 -2.89
CA VAL A 209 -7.51 18.20 -2.99
C VAL A 209 -7.32 17.44 -1.66
N GLN A 210 -7.38 18.15 -0.53
CA GLN A 210 -7.26 17.56 0.80
C GLN A 210 -8.39 16.56 1.09
N ALA A 211 -9.64 16.91 0.76
CA ALA A 211 -10.79 16.03 0.90
C ALA A 211 -10.59 14.72 0.14
N ILE A 212 -10.21 14.78 -1.14
CA ILE A 212 -9.97 13.59 -1.96
C ILE A 212 -8.78 12.78 -1.42
N ALA A 213 -7.72 13.44 -0.93
CA ALA A 213 -6.58 12.76 -0.31
C ALA A 213 -6.97 11.99 0.96
N VAL A 214 -7.83 12.56 1.82
CA VAL A 214 -8.38 11.87 3.00
C VAL A 214 -9.26 10.69 2.56
N LEU A 215 -10.18 10.89 1.60
CA LEU A 215 -11.07 9.84 1.10
C LEU A 215 -10.34 8.66 0.44
N CYS A 216 -9.09 8.83 0.00
CA CYS A 216 -8.26 7.73 -0.49
C CYS A 216 -8.07 6.61 0.55
N MET A 217 -8.23 6.92 1.84
CA MET A 217 -8.21 5.92 2.91
C MET A 217 -9.46 5.03 2.94
N THR A 218 -10.56 5.41 2.28
CA THR A 218 -11.87 4.74 2.47
C THR A 218 -12.55 4.29 1.19
N PHE A 219 -12.18 4.78 0.00
CA PHE A 219 -12.83 4.37 -1.28
C PHE A 219 -12.97 2.85 -1.42
N ASN A 220 -11.90 2.10 -1.16
CA ASN A 220 -11.91 0.64 -1.28
C ASN A 220 -12.71 -0.04 -0.16
N ASN A 221 -12.74 0.53 1.06
CA ASN A 221 -13.63 0.05 2.12
C ASN A 221 -15.11 0.14 1.73
N ARG A 222 -15.46 1.10 0.85
CA ARG A 222 -16.83 1.36 0.37
C ARG A 222 -17.17 0.72 -0.98
N GLY A 223 -16.20 0.05 -1.63
CA GLY A 223 -16.36 -0.49 -2.98
C GLY A 223 -16.31 0.54 -4.11
N ASP A 224 -15.95 1.79 -3.81
CA ASP A 224 -15.90 2.87 -4.78
C ASP A 224 -14.49 3.00 -5.40
N SER A 225 -13.81 1.88 -5.68
CA SER A 225 -12.42 1.85 -6.16
C SER A 225 -12.21 2.65 -7.46
N GLU A 226 -13.07 2.46 -8.46
CA GLU A 226 -13.00 3.16 -9.75
C GLU A 226 -13.31 4.65 -9.60
N MET A 227 -14.32 5.00 -8.80
CA MET A 227 -14.63 6.40 -8.49
C MET A 227 -13.46 7.07 -7.75
N GLY A 228 -12.85 6.36 -6.80
CA GLY A 228 -11.66 6.81 -6.09
C GLY A 228 -10.47 7.06 -7.02
N HIS A 229 -10.28 6.22 -8.05
CA HIS A 229 -9.28 6.46 -9.08
C HIS A 229 -9.55 7.76 -9.86
N HIS A 230 -10.79 7.95 -10.36
CA HIS A 230 -11.16 9.17 -11.08
C HIS A 230 -10.99 10.44 -10.23
N LEU A 231 -11.42 10.40 -8.96
CA LEU A 231 -11.27 11.52 -8.05
C LEU A 231 -9.79 11.81 -7.76
N ARG A 232 -8.96 10.80 -7.52
CA ARG A 232 -7.52 10.98 -7.30
C ARG A 232 -6.82 11.63 -8.50
N VAL A 233 -7.08 11.16 -9.72
CA VAL A 233 -6.51 11.77 -10.94
C VAL A 233 -7.00 13.22 -11.08
N SER A 234 -8.26 13.50 -10.76
CA SER A 234 -8.79 14.86 -10.75
C SER A 234 -8.08 15.73 -9.70
N ALA A 235 -7.84 15.22 -8.49
CA ALA A 235 -7.11 15.92 -7.44
C ALA A 235 -5.65 16.20 -7.85
N ILE A 236 -4.98 15.28 -8.55
CA ILE A 236 -3.64 15.51 -9.11
C ILE A 236 -3.67 16.68 -10.10
N ARG A 237 -4.66 16.74 -11.01
CA ARG A 237 -4.79 17.84 -11.98
C ARG A 237 -5.11 19.18 -11.30
N ILE A 238 -5.95 19.17 -10.26
CA ILE A 238 -6.23 20.37 -9.46
C ILE A 238 -4.97 20.82 -8.72
N ALA A 239 -4.23 19.91 -8.09
CA ALA A 239 -2.97 20.19 -7.41
C ALA A 239 -1.89 20.73 -8.37
N GLN A 240 -1.84 20.23 -9.61
CA GLN A 240 -0.98 20.81 -10.66
C GLN A 240 -1.40 22.23 -11.02
N THR A 241 -2.71 22.51 -11.12
CA THR A 241 -3.24 23.85 -11.40
C THR A 241 -2.92 24.84 -10.28
N LEU A 242 -3.06 24.40 -9.02
CA LEU A 242 -2.65 25.15 -7.84
C LEU A 242 -1.14 25.26 -7.71
N SER A 243 -0.39 24.54 -8.56
CA SER A 243 1.05 24.44 -8.48
C SER A 243 1.41 23.98 -7.06
N LEU A 244 1.11 22.73 -6.71
CA LEU A 244 1.55 22.11 -5.45
C LEU A 244 2.81 21.24 -5.63
N GLY A 245 3.07 20.76 -6.85
CA GLY A 245 4.20 19.88 -7.17
C GLY A 245 5.46 20.58 -7.69
N GLN A 246 5.69 21.87 -7.42
CA GLN A 246 6.96 22.52 -7.80
C GLN A 246 7.62 23.19 -6.58
N ASP A 247 8.93 23.23 -6.54
CA ASP A 247 9.65 23.93 -5.48
C ASP A 247 9.93 25.37 -5.93
N ASP A 248 8.95 26.26 -5.72
CA ASP A 248 9.07 27.69 -6.03
C ASP A 248 9.02 28.51 -4.73
N ASN A 249 10.06 29.31 -4.50
CA ASN A 249 10.23 30.13 -3.29
C ASN A 249 9.12 31.20 -3.13
N GLU A 250 8.35 31.49 -4.18
CA GLU A 250 7.24 32.46 -4.13
C GLU A 250 5.92 31.88 -3.58
N ARG A 251 5.92 30.65 -3.02
CA ARG A 251 4.70 29.92 -2.62
C ARG A 251 4.25 30.11 -1.17
N GLU A 252 5.10 30.65 -0.31
CA GLU A 252 4.82 30.69 1.12
C GLU A 252 3.47 31.38 1.43
N GLY A 253 2.55 30.65 2.05
CA GLY A 253 1.25 31.18 2.49
C GLY A 253 0.18 31.36 1.41
N ARG A 254 0.29 30.73 0.23
CA ARG A 254 -0.77 30.79 -0.80
C ARG A 254 -1.98 29.92 -0.45
N HIS A 255 -1.74 28.67 -0.05
CA HIS A 255 -2.80 27.69 0.21
C HIS A 255 -2.61 27.01 1.56
N LEU A 256 -1.42 26.47 1.81
CA LEU A 256 -1.00 25.87 3.08
C LEU A 256 0.45 26.29 3.39
N SER A 257 1.03 25.79 4.47
CA SER A 257 2.48 25.87 4.65
C SER A 257 3.21 25.07 3.57
N ILE A 258 4.47 25.43 3.27
CA ILE A 258 5.28 24.74 2.26
C ILE A 258 5.38 23.23 2.55
N GLU A 259 5.56 22.86 3.81
CA GLU A 259 5.64 21.44 4.19
C GLU A 259 4.29 20.73 4.07
N ALA A 260 3.17 21.39 4.39
CA ALA A 260 1.84 20.84 4.18
C ALA A 260 1.55 20.62 2.69
N GLU A 261 1.94 21.55 1.81
CA GLU A 261 1.83 21.37 0.35
C GLU A 261 2.69 20.21 -0.16
N ARG A 262 3.95 20.09 0.31
CA ARG A 262 4.84 18.96 0.00
C ARG A 262 4.22 17.64 0.41
N ARG A 263 3.74 17.56 1.65
CA ARG A 263 3.13 16.36 2.23
C ARG A 263 1.88 15.95 1.47
N LEU A 264 0.98 16.90 1.17
CA LEU A 264 -0.22 16.67 0.38
C LEU A 264 0.11 16.21 -1.05
N TRP A 265 1.08 16.83 -1.72
CA TRP A 265 1.51 16.40 -3.05
C TRP A 265 2.02 14.96 -3.02
N TRP A 266 2.93 14.64 -2.10
CA TRP A 266 3.47 13.29 -1.98
C TRP A 266 2.41 12.25 -1.61
N THR A 267 1.36 12.60 -0.85
CA THR A 267 0.21 11.70 -0.65
C THR A 267 -0.42 11.31 -1.98
N LEU A 268 -0.69 12.28 -2.86
CA LEU A 268 -1.27 11.99 -4.18
C LEU A 268 -0.34 11.12 -5.03
N VAL A 269 0.97 11.41 -5.01
CA VAL A 269 1.99 10.60 -5.71
C VAL A 269 2.01 9.17 -5.18
N ILE A 270 2.04 8.98 -3.86
CA ILE A 270 2.03 7.66 -3.20
C ILE A 270 0.78 6.88 -3.61
N CYS A 271 -0.40 7.47 -3.47
CA CYS A 271 -1.66 6.81 -3.81
C CYS A 271 -1.76 6.44 -5.30
N GLU A 272 -1.13 7.21 -6.18
CA GLU A 272 -1.12 6.93 -7.61
C GLU A 272 -0.09 5.87 -8.01
N TRP A 273 1.14 5.99 -7.52
CA TRP A 273 2.23 5.10 -7.90
C TRP A 273 2.15 3.72 -7.24
N LEU A 274 1.58 3.63 -6.03
CA LEU A 274 1.28 2.38 -5.35
C LEU A 274 -0.08 1.78 -5.71
N ASN A 275 -0.82 2.37 -6.66
CA ASN A 275 -1.97 1.70 -7.25
C ASN A 275 -1.49 0.61 -8.22
N LEU A 276 -1.39 -0.63 -7.72
CA LEU A 276 -0.81 -1.79 -8.43
C LEU A 276 -1.77 -2.45 -9.43
N THR A 277 -2.91 -1.83 -9.73
CA THR A 277 -3.87 -2.30 -10.74
C THR A 277 -3.30 -2.21 -12.17
N HIS A 278 -4.03 -2.77 -13.14
CA HIS A 278 -3.62 -2.88 -14.56
C HIS A 278 -3.26 -1.55 -15.24
N GLN A 279 -3.72 -0.44 -14.69
CA GLN A 279 -3.62 0.87 -15.34
C GLN A 279 -2.24 1.49 -15.14
N SER A 280 -1.71 2.16 -16.16
CA SER A 280 -0.44 2.89 -16.02
C SER A 280 -0.63 4.14 -15.18
N PRO A 281 0.37 4.55 -14.38
CA PRO A 281 0.31 5.79 -13.62
C PRO A 281 -0.05 6.98 -14.52
N ALA A 282 -0.97 7.82 -14.06
CA ALA A 282 -1.39 9.05 -14.73
C ALA A 282 -0.41 10.21 -14.53
N LEU A 283 0.52 10.05 -13.59
CA LEU A 283 1.56 11.02 -13.22
C LEU A 283 2.95 10.44 -13.52
N ASP A 284 3.75 11.18 -14.27
CA ASP A 284 5.15 10.88 -14.56
C ASP A 284 6.09 11.56 -13.55
N GLU A 285 7.27 10.98 -13.30
CA GLU A 285 8.27 11.62 -12.43
C GLU A 285 8.71 12.99 -12.96
N SER A 286 8.70 13.19 -14.28
CA SER A 286 9.04 14.47 -14.91
C SER A 286 7.96 15.55 -14.80
N ASP A 287 6.75 15.22 -14.33
CA ASP A 287 5.63 16.17 -14.21
C ASP A 287 5.78 17.12 -13.00
N PHE A 288 6.71 16.85 -12.08
CA PHE A 288 6.87 17.61 -10.85
C PHE A 288 8.32 17.71 -10.42
N SER A 289 8.62 18.73 -9.62
CA SER A 289 9.95 18.99 -9.09
C SER A 289 9.82 19.50 -7.66
N ILE A 290 9.52 18.58 -6.74
CA ILE A 290 9.38 18.89 -5.32
C ILE A 290 10.19 17.90 -4.48
N PRO A 291 10.95 18.36 -3.47
CA PRO A 291 11.70 17.46 -2.61
C PRO A 291 10.78 16.57 -1.76
N LEU A 292 11.34 15.50 -1.22
CA LEU A 292 10.67 14.72 -0.17
C LEU A 292 10.33 15.61 1.04
N PRO A 293 9.26 15.30 1.79
CA PRO A 293 8.91 16.03 3.01
C PRO A 293 10.07 16.07 4.00
N SER A 294 10.14 17.15 4.79
CA SER A 294 11.18 17.31 5.81
C SER A 294 10.64 17.11 7.24
N THR A 295 11.54 16.71 8.12
CA THR A 295 11.27 16.61 9.56
C THR A 295 11.25 18.00 10.18
N SER A 296 10.23 18.29 10.99
CA SER A 296 10.06 19.56 11.69
C SER A 296 11.23 19.84 12.65
N HIS A 297 11.85 18.78 13.18
CA HIS A 297 13.02 18.85 14.04
C HIS A 297 14.07 17.77 13.66
N PRO A 298 15.28 18.16 13.21
CA PRO A 298 16.34 17.20 12.86
C PRO A 298 16.94 16.45 14.07
N THR A 299 16.64 16.90 15.30
CA THR A 299 16.97 16.22 16.55
C THR A 299 15.70 16.06 17.38
N PRO A 300 15.43 14.88 17.98
CA PRO A 300 14.27 14.69 18.86
C PRO A 300 14.38 15.65 20.05
N GLN A 301 13.66 16.77 20.01
CA GLN A 301 13.57 17.65 21.17
C GLN A 301 12.59 17.03 22.16
N GLY A 302 13.08 16.65 23.34
CA GLY A 302 12.23 16.11 24.41
C GLY A 302 11.68 14.70 24.18
N GLY A 303 12.29 13.89 23.31
CA GLY A 303 11.83 12.52 23.02
C GLY A 303 10.62 12.43 22.08
N LEU A 304 10.14 13.56 21.55
CA LEU A 304 9.10 13.59 20.52
C LEU A 304 9.71 13.26 19.15
N VAL A 305 9.02 12.38 18.42
CA VAL A 305 9.42 11.91 17.10
C VAL A 305 8.42 12.45 16.08
N ASP A 306 8.93 12.93 14.95
CA ASP A 306 8.06 13.39 13.86
C ASP A 306 7.49 12.17 13.10
N PRO A 307 6.15 12.04 12.97
CA PRO A 307 5.55 10.94 12.23
C PRO A 307 5.85 10.96 10.72
N VAL A 308 6.53 12.00 10.19
CA VAL A 308 6.82 12.16 8.75
C VAL A 308 7.72 11.06 8.19
N HIS A 309 8.48 10.36 9.03
CA HIS A 309 9.36 9.28 8.61
C HIS A 309 8.62 8.17 7.85
N TYR A 310 7.39 7.83 8.26
CA TYR A 310 6.53 6.90 7.53
C TYR A 310 6.16 7.43 6.13
N HIS A 311 5.82 8.71 6.00
CA HIS A 311 5.48 9.31 4.71
C HIS A 311 6.67 9.34 3.75
N ILE A 312 7.86 9.67 4.26
CA ILE A 312 9.11 9.61 3.51
C ILE A 312 9.40 8.18 3.05
N PHE A 313 9.18 7.19 3.93
CA PHE A 313 9.28 5.78 3.59
C PHE A 313 8.32 5.40 2.44
N MET A 314 7.05 5.79 2.53
CA MET A 314 6.04 5.50 1.50
C MET A 314 6.36 6.20 0.17
N ALA A 315 6.84 7.44 0.20
CA ALA A 315 7.26 8.18 -0.99
C ALA A 315 8.47 7.54 -1.69
N ARG A 316 9.50 7.12 -0.94
CA ARG A 316 10.65 6.41 -1.51
C ARG A 316 10.25 5.05 -2.08
N THR A 317 9.38 4.35 -1.38
CA THR A 317 8.85 3.06 -1.81
C THR A 317 8.04 3.20 -3.10
N SER A 318 7.22 4.25 -3.21
CA SER A 318 6.44 4.53 -4.42
C SER A 318 7.32 4.86 -5.62
N GLN A 319 8.44 5.56 -5.43
CA GLN A 319 9.47 5.79 -6.47
C GLN A 319 10.06 4.48 -7.02
N VAL A 320 10.39 3.53 -6.13
CA VAL A 320 10.91 2.21 -6.53
C VAL A 320 9.87 1.46 -7.36
N ILE A 321 8.61 1.45 -6.91
CA ILE A 321 7.51 0.78 -7.61
C ILE A 321 7.20 1.44 -8.96
N TYR A 322 7.17 2.77 -9.03
CA TYR A 322 7.00 3.50 -10.28
C TYR A 322 8.11 3.12 -11.28
N THR A 323 9.38 3.20 -10.86
CA THR A 323 10.53 2.83 -11.70
C THR A 323 10.45 1.39 -12.18
N PHE A 324 10.10 0.46 -11.29
CA PHE A 324 9.88 -0.95 -11.60
C PHE A 324 8.81 -1.14 -12.68
N ARG A 325 7.64 -0.51 -12.51
CA ARG A 325 6.50 -0.64 -13.44
C ARG A 325 6.81 -0.04 -14.82
N ILE A 326 7.41 1.15 -14.85
CA ILE A 326 7.79 1.82 -16.11
C ILE A 326 8.88 1.04 -16.83
N SER A 327 9.89 0.52 -16.11
CA SER A 327 10.95 -0.32 -16.68
C SER A 327 10.39 -1.63 -17.22
N LEU A 328 9.47 -2.28 -16.52
CA LEU A 328 8.80 -3.47 -17.04
C LEU A 328 7.93 -3.16 -18.24
N LYS A 329 7.25 -2.00 -18.27
CA LYS A 329 6.33 -1.64 -19.35
C LYS A 329 7.06 -1.29 -20.64
N TYR A 330 8.06 -0.42 -20.58
CA TYR A 330 8.73 0.13 -21.76
C TYR A 330 10.13 -0.46 -22.03
N GLY A 331 10.72 -1.16 -21.06
CA GLY A 331 12.02 -1.81 -21.21
C GLY A 331 11.97 -3.07 -22.08
N SER A 332 13.16 -3.60 -22.39
CA SER A 332 13.32 -4.86 -23.12
C SER A 332 12.59 -6.01 -22.40
N LYS A 333 11.82 -6.79 -23.15
CA LYS A 333 11.05 -7.94 -22.64
C LYS A 333 11.88 -9.21 -22.52
N SER A 334 13.19 -9.15 -22.81
CA SER A 334 14.09 -10.29 -22.58
C SER A 334 14.08 -10.69 -21.11
N LEU A 335 14.03 -11.99 -20.84
CA LEU A 335 13.98 -12.54 -19.48
C LEU A 335 15.13 -12.07 -18.58
N SER A 336 16.35 -11.95 -19.12
CA SER A 336 17.50 -11.41 -18.37
C SER A 336 17.29 -9.97 -17.91
N ASN A 337 16.72 -9.12 -18.76
CA ASN A 337 16.38 -7.74 -18.41
C ASN A 337 15.29 -7.69 -17.34
N VAL A 338 14.24 -8.50 -17.47
CA VAL A 338 13.15 -8.59 -16.48
C VAL A 338 13.68 -9.03 -15.12
N ALA A 339 14.55 -10.06 -15.08
CA ALA A 339 15.18 -10.50 -13.85
C ALA A 339 16.07 -9.42 -13.21
N ASN A 340 16.77 -8.61 -14.01
CA ASN A 340 17.55 -7.48 -13.51
C ASN A 340 16.67 -6.37 -12.94
N ILE A 341 15.54 -6.05 -13.60
CA ILE A 341 14.55 -5.09 -13.11
C ILE A 341 13.98 -5.53 -11.76
N VAL A 342 13.63 -6.81 -11.63
CA VAL A 342 13.13 -7.40 -10.37
C VAL A 342 14.17 -7.29 -9.25
N LYS A 343 15.43 -7.65 -9.52
CA LYS A 343 16.52 -7.53 -8.53
C LYS A 343 16.75 -6.08 -8.11
N ALA A 344 16.84 -5.17 -9.07
CA ALA A 344 17.07 -3.75 -8.79
C ALA A 344 15.96 -3.16 -7.93
N ALA A 345 14.70 -3.55 -8.18
CA ALA A 345 13.57 -3.10 -7.37
C ALA A 345 13.58 -3.71 -5.96
N ASP A 346 13.88 -5.02 -5.80
CA ASP A 346 14.00 -5.66 -4.47
C ASP A 346 15.15 -5.07 -3.65
N GLU A 347 16.32 -4.85 -4.27
CA GLU A 347 17.47 -4.18 -3.66
C GLU A 347 17.15 -2.72 -3.29
N GLY A 348 16.40 -2.02 -4.14
CA GLY A 348 15.90 -0.67 -3.87
C GLY A 348 15.04 -0.63 -2.61
N LEU A 349 14.07 -1.55 -2.46
CA LEU A 349 13.27 -1.66 -1.25
C LEU A 349 14.12 -2.00 -0.01
N ALA A 350 15.07 -2.93 -0.14
CA ALA A 350 15.96 -3.29 0.96
C ALA A 350 16.81 -2.10 1.43
N SER A 351 17.32 -1.30 0.50
CA SER A 351 18.12 -0.11 0.82
C SER A 351 17.35 0.96 1.59
N ILE A 352 16.02 1.04 1.42
CA ILE A 352 15.18 1.98 2.17
C ILE A 352 15.11 1.57 3.65
N ILE A 353 15.06 0.27 3.95
CA ILE A 353 15.02 -0.26 5.32
C ILE A 353 16.25 0.20 6.10
N ASP A 354 17.43 0.15 5.47
CA ASP A 354 18.69 0.59 6.07
C ASP A 354 18.70 2.09 6.44
N THR A 355 17.78 2.88 5.89
CA THR A 355 17.63 4.32 6.18
C THR A 355 16.55 4.65 7.20
N LEU A 356 15.78 3.66 7.67
CA LEU A 356 14.73 3.89 8.66
C LEU A 356 15.33 4.26 10.02
N PRO A 357 14.70 5.19 10.76
CA PRO A 357 15.09 5.46 12.14
C PRO A 357 14.85 4.22 13.01
N SER A 358 15.63 4.06 14.09
CA SER A 358 15.61 2.85 14.93
C SER A 358 14.22 2.44 15.41
N HIS A 359 13.35 3.38 15.78
CA HIS A 359 12.00 3.08 16.26
C HIS A 359 11.05 2.50 15.18
N LEU A 360 11.39 2.64 13.89
CA LEU A 360 10.65 2.11 12.75
C LEU A 360 11.32 0.87 12.10
N GLN A 361 12.50 0.45 12.56
CA GLN A 361 13.14 -0.76 12.05
C GLN A 361 12.27 -1.99 12.36
N PRO A 362 12.03 -2.93 11.43
CA PRO A 362 11.15 -4.08 11.67
C PRO A 362 11.56 -4.97 12.85
N GLU A 363 12.86 -5.08 13.14
CA GLU A 363 13.41 -5.88 14.25
C GLU A 363 13.29 -5.20 15.62
N SER A 364 12.88 -3.94 15.65
CA SER A 364 12.72 -3.19 16.88
C SER A 364 11.51 -3.68 17.66
N ASP A 365 11.76 -4.34 18.79
CA ASP A 365 10.73 -4.86 19.68
C ASP A 365 10.74 -4.13 21.04
N ALA A 366 9.60 -3.53 21.38
CA ALA A 366 9.36 -2.89 22.68
C ALA A 366 9.50 -3.87 23.86
N ALA A 367 9.36 -5.18 23.64
CA ALA A 367 9.59 -6.19 24.67
C ALA A 367 11.08 -6.32 25.05
N THR A 368 12.00 -5.89 24.18
CA THR A 368 13.44 -6.02 24.37
C THR A 368 14.19 -4.68 24.46
N ASN A 369 13.49 -3.57 24.20
CA ASN A 369 14.07 -2.23 24.16
C ASN A 369 13.22 -1.22 24.95
N GLU A 370 13.73 -0.81 26.11
CA GLU A 370 13.06 0.13 27.03
C GLU A 370 12.82 1.51 26.39
N ASP A 371 13.73 1.99 25.53
CA ASP A 371 13.58 3.28 24.86
C ASP A 371 12.40 3.27 23.88
N ILE A 372 12.22 2.15 23.18
CA ILE A 372 11.10 1.96 22.25
C ILE A 372 9.79 1.81 23.01
N GLN A 373 9.81 1.08 24.13
CA GLN A 373 8.65 0.98 25.02
C GLN A 373 8.20 2.36 25.54
N ALA A 374 9.15 3.21 25.94
CA ALA A 374 8.86 4.57 26.41
C ALA A 374 8.32 5.46 25.28
N LEU A 375 8.86 5.34 24.06
CA LEU A 375 8.35 6.04 22.89
C LEU A 375 6.92 5.62 22.56
N GLU A 376 6.63 4.33 22.53
CA GLU A 376 5.28 3.82 22.23
C GLU A 376 4.26 4.20 23.31
N ALA A 377 4.68 4.29 24.57
CA ALA A 377 3.80 4.74 25.66
C ALA A 377 3.40 6.23 25.52
N THR A 378 4.25 7.05 24.90
CA THR A 378 4.00 8.49 24.71
C THR A 378 3.41 8.82 23.33
N GLN A 379 3.75 8.03 22.31
CA GLN A 379 3.41 8.22 20.91
C GLN A 379 2.95 6.86 20.33
N PRO A 380 1.70 6.45 20.62
CA PRO A 380 1.25 5.09 20.35
C PRO A 380 1.11 4.78 18.85
N TRP A 381 1.06 5.81 17.99
CA TRP A 381 1.11 5.67 16.54
C TRP A 381 2.46 5.11 16.02
N ILE A 382 3.55 5.19 16.79
CA ILE A 382 4.88 4.68 16.37
C ILE A 382 4.81 3.19 16.07
N LYS A 383 4.18 2.45 16.97
CA LYS A 383 3.99 1.01 16.81
C LYS A 383 3.26 0.73 15.50
N TRP A 384 2.16 1.44 15.26
CA TRP A 384 1.39 1.28 14.02
C TRP A 384 2.22 1.56 12.78
N GLN A 385 2.96 2.67 12.73
CA GLN A 385 3.82 2.99 11.59
C GLN A 385 4.81 1.86 11.30
N ARG A 386 5.44 1.29 12.34
CA ARG A 386 6.39 0.17 12.21
C ARG A 386 5.72 -1.09 11.66
N TYR A 387 4.51 -1.42 12.12
CA TYR A 387 3.77 -2.56 11.57
C TYR A 387 3.38 -2.32 10.12
N ASP A 388 2.76 -1.18 9.82
CA ASP A 388 2.21 -0.90 8.50
C ASP A 388 3.30 -0.83 7.42
N LEU A 389 4.42 -0.13 7.69
CA LEU A 389 5.55 -0.11 6.76
C LEU A 389 6.11 -1.53 6.51
N THR A 390 6.13 -2.38 7.54
CA THR A 390 6.63 -3.76 7.41
C THR A 390 5.72 -4.58 6.50
N LEU A 391 4.41 -4.43 6.66
CA LEU A 391 3.42 -5.12 5.83
C LEU A 391 3.45 -4.63 4.38
N VAL A 392 3.59 -3.32 4.16
CA VAL A 392 3.80 -2.72 2.82
C VAL A 392 5.06 -3.29 2.18
N LEU A 393 6.19 -3.31 2.88
CA LEU A 393 7.45 -3.88 2.36
C LEU A 393 7.28 -5.34 1.93
N LEU A 394 6.70 -6.18 2.78
CA LEU A 394 6.50 -7.60 2.48
C LEU A 394 5.57 -7.78 1.27
N HIS A 395 4.47 -7.02 1.21
CA HIS A 395 3.55 -7.05 0.07
C HIS A 395 4.26 -6.69 -1.24
N LEU A 396 5.03 -5.59 -1.25
CA LEU A 396 5.72 -5.12 -2.44
C LEU A 396 6.86 -6.04 -2.86
N ARG A 397 7.63 -6.58 -1.93
CA ARG A 397 8.66 -7.59 -2.24
C ARG A 397 8.05 -8.85 -2.84
N MET A 398 6.94 -9.32 -2.29
CA MET A 398 6.18 -10.42 -2.90
C MET A 398 5.73 -10.07 -4.32
N HIS A 399 5.15 -8.88 -4.53
CA HIS A 399 4.64 -8.42 -5.83
C HIS A 399 5.71 -8.20 -6.90
N ILE A 400 6.87 -7.69 -6.53
CA ILE A 400 8.00 -7.49 -7.44
C ILE A 400 8.55 -8.84 -7.88
N ASN A 401 8.85 -9.72 -6.91
CA ASN A 401 9.49 -11.00 -7.21
C ASN A 401 8.55 -11.94 -7.96
N ARG A 402 7.24 -11.92 -7.71
CA ARG A 402 6.24 -12.79 -8.39
C ARG A 402 6.15 -12.61 -9.90
N VAL A 403 6.71 -11.55 -10.46
CA VAL A 403 6.83 -11.41 -11.92
C VAL A 403 7.59 -12.58 -12.56
N LEU A 404 8.49 -13.23 -11.82
CA LEU A 404 9.26 -14.39 -12.28
C LEU A 404 8.56 -15.74 -12.00
N GLN A 405 7.28 -15.75 -11.61
CA GLN A 405 6.59 -16.97 -11.16
C GLN A 405 6.58 -18.06 -12.21
N LYS A 406 6.22 -17.71 -13.45
CA LYS A 406 6.19 -18.66 -14.58
C LYS A 406 7.59 -19.28 -14.79
N GLN A 407 8.65 -18.53 -14.53
CA GLN A 407 10.02 -18.99 -14.72
C GLN A 407 10.53 -19.89 -13.61
N TRP A 408 10.26 -19.62 -12.33
CA TRP A 408 10.66 -20.57 -11.28
C TRP A 408 9.83 -21.84 -11.29
N LEU A 409 8.57 -21.80 -11.76
CA LEU A 409 7.78 -23.01 -11.94
C LEU A 409 8.35 -23.90 -13.07
N SER A 410 8.85 -23.27 -14.15
CA SER A 410 9.42 -23.98 -15.29
C SER A 410 10.89 -24.39 -15.08
N SER A 411 11.65 -23.60 -14.31
CA SER A 411 13.08 -23.79 -14.08
C SER A 411 13.44 -23.45 -12.62
N PRO A 412 13.10 -24.33 -11.66
CA PRO A 412 13.22 -24.05 -10.23
C PRO A 412 14.63 -23.65 -9.77
N GLY A 413 15.67 -24.20 -10.39
CA GLY A 413 17.06 -23.95 -9.99
C GLY A 413 17.58 -22.54 -10.27
N GLU A 414 17.07 -21.85 -11.30
CA GLU A 414 17.61 -20.55 -11.75
C GLU A 414 16.95 -19.36 -11.04
N TYR A 415 15.65 -19.48 -10.71
CA TYR A 415 14.83 -18.40 -10.15
C TYR A 415 14.36 -18.68 -8.71
N HIS A 416 14.95 -19.67 -8.04
CA HIS A 416 14.64 -20.04 -6.64
C HIS A 416 14.70 -18.84 -5.68
N TRP A 417 15.63 -17.90 -5.91
CA TRP A 417 15.79 -16.70 -5.08
C TRP A 417 14.52 -15.85 -5.05
N ALA A 418 13.88 -15.63 -6.20
CA ALA A 418 12.65 -14.83 -6.32
C ALA A 418 11.48 -15.55 -5.63
N ARG A 419 11.36 -16.86 -5.85
CA ARG A 419 10.37 -17.70 -5.15
C ARG A 419 10.51 -17.62 -3.64
N THR A 420 11.76 -17.72 -3.13
CA THR A 420 12.04 -17.67 -1.69
C THR A 420 11.56 -16.35 -1.10
N VAL A 421 11.89 -15.23 -1.74
CA VAL A 421 11.43 -13.91 -1.28
C VAL A 421 9.90 -13.83 -1.30
N SER A 422 9.24 -14.21 -2.39
CA SER A 422 7.77 -14.15 -2.47
C SER A 422 7.07 -15.02 -1.43
N VAL A 423 7.49 -16.27 -1.25
CA VAL A 423 6.90 -17.20 -0.26
C VAL A 423 7.14 -16.72 1.16
N THR A 424 8.39 -16.36 1.51
CA THR A 424 8.71 -15.87 2.85
C THR A 424 7.94 -14.58 3.14
N SER A 425 7.85 -13.65 2.18
CA SER A 425 7.08 -12.42 2.36
C SER A 425 5.59 -12.68 2.59
N ALA A 426 4.96 -13.56 1.80
CA ALA A 426 3.56 -13.90 1.96
C ALA A 426 3.27 -14.56 3.32
N MET A 427 4.10 -15.52 3.73
CA MET A 427 3.98 -16.20 5.02
C MET A 427 4.18 -15.24 6.20
N SER A 428 5.22 -14.41 6.15
CA SER A 428 5.51 -13.41 7.19
C SER A 428 4.39 -12.37 7.29
N LEU A 429 3.80 -11.94 6.18
CA LEU A 429 2.72 -10.96 6.16
C LEU A 429 1.49 -11.47 6.91
N ILE A 430 1.07 -12.71 6.63
CA ILE A 430 -0.06 -13.35 7.32
C ILE A 430 0.28 -13.61 8.80
N TRP A 431 1.50 -14.12 9.07
CA TRP A 431 1.94 -14.39 10.43
C TRP A 431 1.96 -13.14 11.30
N ILE A 432 2.52 -12.02 10.81
CA ILE A 432 2.53 -10.74 11.51
C ILE A 432 1.10 -10.30 11.81
N ASN A 433 0.19 -10.31 10.82
CA ASN A 433 -1.20 -9.89 11.04
C ASN A 433 -1.93 -10.75 12.08
N ARG A 434 -1.65 -12.06 12.11
CA ARG A 434 -2.21 -13.01 13.08
C ARG A 434 -1.64 -12.81 14.48
N SER A 435 -0.34 -12.56 14.58
CA SER A 435 0.40 -12.41 15.83
C SER A 435 0.45 -10.97 16.34
N TRP A 436 -0.10 -10.01 15.59
CA TRP A 436 -0.18 -8.63 15.99
C TRP A 436 -1.11 -8.48 17.20
N ASP A 437 -0.55 -7.94 18.28
CA ASP A 437 -1.17 -7.87 19.60
C ASP A 437 -2.28 -6.80 19.72
N GLN A 438 -2.53 -6.04 18.66
CA GLN A 438 -3.64 -5.10 18.58
C GLN A 438 -4.96 -5.79 18.19
N PRO A 439 -6.13 -5.31 18.66
CA PRO A 439 -7.44 -5.87 18.32
C PRO A 439 -7.71 -5.92 16.82
N ALA A 440 -8.50 -6.89 16.34
CA ALA A 440 -8.86 -6.99 14.92
C ALA A 440 -9.55 -5.73 14.36
N SER A 441 -10.27 -4.99 15.21
CA SER A 441 -10.88 -3.69 14.89
C SER A 441 -9.89 -2.62 14.45
N THR A 442 -8.60 -2.74 14.80
CA THR A 442 -7.53 -1.87 14.30
C THR A 442 -7.12 -2.19 12.85
N ARG A 443 -7.54 -3.32 12.28
CA ARG A 443 -7.20 -3.74 10.91
C ARG A 443 -8.22 -3.27 9.86
N LYS A 444 -8.98 -2.20 10.14
CA LYS A 444 -10.05 -1.71 9.26
C LYS A 444 -9.53 -1.05 7.97
N GLN A 445 -8.26 -0.67 7.89
CA GLN A 445 -7.66 -0.12 6.67
C GLN A 445 -7.71 -1.13 5.50
N TRP A 446 -8.25 -0.72 4.34
CA TRP A 446 -8.42 -1.61 3.20
C TRP A 446 -7.12 -2.25 2.69
N ALA A 447 -5.99 -1.52 2.79
CA ALA A 447 -4.70 -1.98 2.29
C ALA A 447 -4.26 -3.27 2.98
N LEU A 448 -4.52 -3.40 4.29
CA LEU A 448 -4.21 -4.61 5.07
C LEU A 448 -4.99 -5.81 4.55
N SER A 449 -6.30 -5.66 4.33
CA SER A 449 -7.15 -6.72 3.77
C SER A 449 -6.70 -7.12 2.37
N TYR A 450 -6.32 -6.15 1.53
CA TYR A 450 -5.78 -6.43 0.20
C TYR A 450 -4.44 -7.19 0.27
N HIS A 451 -3.53 -6.80 1.15
CA HIS A 451 -2.25 -7.48 1.35
C HIS A 451 -2.43 -8.92 1.83
N ILE A 452 -3.33 -9.15 2.79
CA ILE A 452 -3.68 -10.50 3.29
C ILE A 452 -4.24 -11.36 2.17
N TYR A 453 -5.22 -10.83 1.42
CA TYR A 453 -5.82 -11.51 0.28
C TYR A 453 -4.78 -11.88 -0.77
N SER A 454 -3.96 -10.93 -1.21
CA SER A 454 -2.99 -11.17 -2.29
C SER A 454 -1.93 -12.20 -1.85
N SER A 455 -1.55 -12.20 -0.56
CA SER A 455 -0.64 -13.19 0.02
C SER A 455 -1.27 -14.58 0.06
N ALA A 456 -2.51 -14.71 0.52
CA ALA A 456 -3.23 -15.98 0.59
C ALA A 456 -3.50 -16.56 -0.81
N MET A 457 -3.91 -15.73 -1.78
CA MET A 457 -4.08 -16.14 -3.17
C MET A 457 -2.76 -16.57 -3.81
N PHE A 458 -1.66 -15.89 -3.51
CA PHE A 458 -0.34 -16.29 -3.97
C PHE A 458 0.06 -17.67 -3.43
N LEU A 459 -0.09 -17.90 -2.12
CA LEU A 459 0.19 -19.20 -1.49
C LEU A 459 -0.70 -20.32 -2.02
N LEU A 460 -1.97 -20.02 -2.30
CA LEU A 460 -2.89 -20.99 -2.91
C LEU A 460 -2.40 -21.45 -4.29
N ARG A 461 -1.92 -20.53 -5.12
CA ARG A 461 -1.32 -20.88 -6.41
C ARG A 461 -0.02 -21.66 -6.26
N GLU A 462 0.80 -21.36 -5.25
CA GLU A 462 1.99 -22.17 -4.97
C GLU A 462 1.60 -23.61 -4.61
N CYS A 463 0.61 -23.82 -3.73
CA CYS A 463 0.09 -25.14 -3.37
C CYS A 463 -0.33 -25.99 -4.58
N GLN A 464 -0.95 -25.38 -5.60
CA GLN A 464 -1.39 -26.06 -6.81
C GLN A 464 -0.23 -26.57 -7.67
N ASN A 465 0.97 -25.98 -7.51
CA ASN A 465 2.13 -26.28 -8.34
C ASN A 465 3.23 -27.07 -7.60
N THR A 466 3.17 -27.20 -6.26
CA THR A 466 4.16 -27.91 -5.44
C THR A 466 3.67 -29.28 -4.94
N SER A 467 4.60 -30.21 -4.71
CA SER A 467 4.29 -31.54 -4.17
C SER A 467 3.80 -31.46 -2.71
N SER A 468 2.85 -32.33 -2.35
CA SER A 468 1.99 -32.30 -1.14
C SER A 468 2.63 -32.01 0.23
N LYS A 469 3.95 -32.18 0.45
CA LYS A 469 4.56 -32.01 1.78
C LYS A 469 4.80 -30.55 2.17
N ASP A 470 5.04 -29.66 1.22
CA ASP A 470 5.27 -28.23 1.47
C ASP A 470 3.96 -27.44 1.64
N ASN A 471 2.82 -28.07 1.34
CA ASN A 471 1.53 -27.39 1.25
C ASN A 471 0.85 -27.17 2.62
N ARG A 472 1.22 -27.92 3.68
CA ARG A 472 0.49 -27.82 4.97
C ARG A 472 0.63 -26.44 5.60
N GLU A 473 1.84 -25.91 5.68
CA GLU A 473 2.09 -24.59 6.27
C GLU A 473 1.41 -23.48 5.45
N TYR A 474 1.39 -23.63 4.13
CA TYR A 474 0.69 -22.69 3.25
C TYR A 474 -0.82 -22.74 3.46
N LEU A 475 -1.41 -23.92 3.59
CA LEU A 475 -2.84 -24.08 3.88
C LEU A 475 -3.22 -23.47 5.24
N GLU A 476 -2.41 -23.69 6.28
CA GLU A 476 -2.62 -23.06 7.59
C GLU A 476 -2.55 -21.53 7.52
N ALA A 477 -1.63 -20.98 6.70
CA ALA A 477 -1.55 -19.54 6.47
C ALA A 477 -2.75 -19.01 5.67
N ILE A 478 -3.21 -19.72 4.64
CA ILE A 478 -4.39 -19.35 3.85
C ILE A 478 -5.64 -19.30 4.73
N GLU A 479 -5.83 -20.32 5.59
CA GLU A 479 -6.94 -20.36 6.57
C GLU A 479 -6.84 -19.19 7.56
N ALA A 480 -5.65 -18.89 8.08
CA ALA A 480 -5.44 -17.72 8.94
C ALA A 480 -5.77 -16.41 8.22
N GLY A 481 -5.42 -16.29 6.93
CA GLY A 481 -5.79 -15.15 6.10
C GLY A 481 -7.30 -14.97 5.97
N LEU A 482 -8.05 -16.05 5.75
CA LEU A 482 -9.53 -16.00 5.73
C LEU A 482 -10.11 -15.50 7.07
N VAL A 483 -9.64 -16.05 8.19
CA VAL A 483 -10.10 -15.63 9.53
C VAL A 483 -9.86 -14.13 9.74
N LEU A 484 -8.72 -13.61 9.28
CA LEU A 484 -8.40 -12.18 9.40
C LEU A 484 -9.31 -11.31 8.52
N LEU A 485 -9.65 -11.76 7.31
CA LEU A 485 -10.57 -11.03 6.42
C LEU A 485 -12.00 -11.02 7.00
N ASP A 486 -12.47 -12.17 7.49
CA ASP A 486 -13.79 -12.33 8.10
C ASP A 486 -13.96 -11.43 9.34
N ALA A 487 -12.89 -11.21 10.10
CA ALA A 487 -12.93 -10.39 11.31
C ALA A 487 -13.27 -8.91 11.04
N VAL A 488 -13.10 -8.42 9.81
CA VAL A 488 -13.33 -7.01 9.44
C VAL A 488 -14.35 -6.82 8.30
N GLU A 489 -14.94 -7.90 7.78
CA GLU A 489 -15.81 -7.85 6.59
C GLU A 489 -17.09 -7.01 6.78
N SER A 490 -17.52 -6.76 8.02
CA SER A 490 -18.67 -5.89 8.29
C SER A 490 -18.36 -4.42 8.01
N HIS A 491 -17.12 -3.98 8.21
CA HIS A 491 -16.70 -2.58 8.06
C HIS A 491 -15.86 -2.33 6.79
N ASN A 492 -15.53 -3.39 6.06
CA ASN A 492 -14.62 -3.33 4.92
C ASN A 492 -15.15 -4.21 3.80
N LEU A 493 -15.78 -3.58 2.81
CA LEU A 493 -16.37 -4.27 1.67
C LEU A 493 -15.30 -5.02 0.87
N LEU A 494 -14.10 -4.45 0.70
CA LEU A 494 -12.98 -5.16 0.07
C LEU A 494 -12.63 -6.45 0.81
N ALA A 495 -12.60 -6.45 2.15
CA ALA A 495 -12.33 -7.66 2.92
C ALA A 495 -13.40 -8.74 2.72
N ARG A 496 -14.68 -8.34 2.66
CA ARG A 496 -15.80 -9.23 2.36
C ARG A 496 -15.65 -9.91 1.01
N HIS A 497 -15.42 -9.13 -0.04
CA HIS A 497 -15.23 -9.67 -1.39
C HIS A 497 -13.95 -10.50 -1.49
N ALA A 498 -12.87 -10.08 -0.84
CA ALA A 498 -11.63 -10.85 -0.76
C ALA A 498 -11.85 -12.23 -0.13
N ALA A 499 -12.57 -12.32 0.98
CA ALA A 499 -12.88 -13.58 1.64
C ALA A 499 -13.78 -14.47 0.75
N GLN A 500 -14.78 -13.90 0.08
CA GLN A 500 -15.65 -14.64 -0.85
C GLN A 500 -14.86 -15.21 -2.04
N VAL A 501 -14.05 -14.39 -2.70
CA VAL A 501 -13.24 -14.81 -3.85
C VAL A 501 -12.22 -15.87 -3.43
N LEU A 502 -11.53 -15.67 -2.30
CA LEU A 502 -10.55 -16.64 -1.80
C LEU A 502 -11.20 -18.00 -1.48
N ARG A 503 -12.36 -18.02 -0.81
CA ARG A 503 -13.12 -19.27 -0.57
C ARG A 503 -13.50 -19.97 -1.86
N LYS A 504 -13.97 -19.22 -2.86
CA LYS A 504 -14.31 -19.77 -4.17
C LYS A 504 -13.09 -20.43 -4.82
N SER A 505 -11.94 -19.76 -4.81
CA SER A 505 -10.70 -20.31 -5.38
C SER A 505 -10.17 -21.53 -4.62
N ILE A 506 -10.30 -21.59 -3.29
CA ILE A 506 -9.93 -22.78 -2.49
C ILE A 506 -10.80 -23.99 -2.86
N ASN A 507 -12.11 -23.77 -3.02
CA ASN A 507 -13.04 -24.83 -3.42
C ASN A 507 -12.71 -25.35 -4.82
N GLU A 508 -12.46 -24.45 -5.79
CA GLU A 508 -12.06 -24.81 -7.15
C GLU A 508 -10.75 -25.59 -7.19
N ALA A 509 -9.77 -25.25 -6.33
CA ALA A 509 -8.49 -25.94 -6.22
C ALA A 509 -8.59 -27.35 -5.60
N SER A 510 -9.68 -27.65 -4.90
CA SER A 510 -9.90 -28.93 -4.22
C SER A 510 -10.65 -29.96 -5.07
N THR A 511 -11.17 -29.54 -6.24
CA THR A 511 -11.83 -30.36 -7.27
C THR A 511 -10.87 -30.74 -8.37
#